data_AF-A0A249SRT8-F1
#
_entry.id   AF-A0A249SRT8-F1
#
_cell.length_a   1.000
_cell.length_b   1.000
_cell.length_c   1.000
_cell.angle_alpha   90.00
_cell.angle_beta   90.00
_cell.angle_gamma   90.00
#
_symmetry.space_group_name_H-M   'P 1'
#
loop_
_entity.id
_entity.type
_entity.pdbx_description
1 polymer ?
#
loop_
_entity_poly.entity_id
_entity_poly.type
_entity_poly.pdbx_seq_one_letter_code
_entity_poly.pdbx_strand_id
1 'polypeptide(L)'
;MSVSTLSGLFENSPSVQIIRMRNAHWVLPFLHRVFKTENVFSIPEPALISLLAEELRMHVDGMEDLEEARIEYGEDEESRARKYLQNWVQRRLLQDFPDANAETQYQLSAHAEKSFQWLQTLEKRQFVGTESRFRFLFQTLREMSEYAQDDRSTRLTELKNKRAEIDKEIKKLELGGAVTVYTNAQVQERLEWFTRLCYELLSDFREVEDNFKQIHRNIVEQHTKAEVNKGAIVGYAFEAYNALRNSDQGKSFYAFWDFLVSRAGQEDWRSLTENLVQLLEDRGIEMDRSFLQNTKSLLLQYGRNVYDANDKMAEKLSRIITEKEIARHRRLRKQIGNIKELVLQMIDDEEPTCGISVTEPASIRLNMERRLNLTPKRVVTSLKQPTNAEEHIADAERFGRMMNISHIDKKHLWQQVENILQEKQTATLREVIETVGLTHGLAEIVAYFSFLKEKNGRVQSVEKITELIPLNEEQTTFAEVPYLLFSKQA
;
A
#
# COMPACT_ATOMS: atom_id res chain seq x y z
N MET A 1 7.17 -28.31 -9.15
CA MET A 1 6.63 -29.55 -9.75
C MET A 1 7.07 -29.63 -11.21
N SER A 2 7.60 -30.76 -11.68
CA SER A 2 7.91 -30.97 -13.10
C SER A 2 6.61 -31.21 -13.89
N VAL A 3 6.60 -30.86 -15.18
CA VAL A 3 5.40 -30.97 -16.04
C VAL A 3 4.90 -32.42 -16.13
N SER A 4 5.83 -33.39 -16.12
CA SER A 4 5.51 -34.82 -16.14
C SER A 4 4.88 -35.33 -14.84
N THR A 5 5.32 -34.83 -13.68
CA THR A 5 4.69 -35.21 -12.40
C THR A 5 3.32 -34.58 -12.25
N LEU A 6 3.08 -33.40 -12.82
CA LEU A 6 1.76 -32.78 -12.82
C LEU A 6 0.75 -33.57 -13.66
N SER A 7 1.14 -34.02 -14.86
CA SER A 7 0.34 -34.91 -15.71
C SER A 7 0.03 -36.22 -14.99
N GLY A 8 1.04 -36.86 -14.41
CA GLY A 8 0.89 -38.12 -13.68
C GLY A 8 0.01 -38.00 -12.44
N LEU A 9 0.06 -36.86 -11.73
CA LEU A 9 -0.83 -36.57 -10.62
C LEU A 9 -2.28 -36.37 -11.08
N PHE A 10 -2.49 -35.74 -12.23
CA PHE A 10 -3.84 -35.52 -12.76
C PHE A 10 -4.53 -36.80 -13.22
N GLU A 11 -3.76 -37.77 -13.73
CA GLU A 11 -4.26 -39.06 -14.19
C GLU A 11 -4.40 -40.08 -13.04
N ASN A 12 -3.44 -40.13 -12.11
CA ASN A 12 -3.37 -41.19 -11.11
C ASN A 12 -3.86 -40.79 -9.71
N SER A 13 -4.06 -39.51 -9.40
CA SER A 13 -4.53 -39.09 -8.08
C SER A 13 -6.02 -39.38 -7.91
N PRO A 14 -6.42 -40.27 -6.96
CA PRO A 14 -7.82 -40.57 -6.73
C PRO A 14 -8.64 -39.33 -6.34
N SER A 15 -8.05 -38.39 -5.59
CA SER A 15 -8.71 -37.13 -5.20
C SER A 15 -9.12 -36.28 -6.42
N VAL A 16 -8.31 -36.24 -7.48
CA VAL A 16 -8.65 -35.48 -8.70
C VAL A 16 -9.72 -36.22 -9.52
N GLN A 17 -9.66 -37.55 -9.56
CA GLN A 17 -10.67 -38.38 -10.22
C GLN A 17 -12.04 -38.21 -9.57
N ILE A 18 -12.09 -38.11 -8.23
CA ILE A 18 -13.31 -37.85 -7.44
C ILE A 18 -13.99 -36.55 -7.87
N ILE A 19 -13.23 -35.46 -8.04
CA ILE A 19 -13.77 -34.17 -8.48
C ILE A 19 -14.22 -34.19 -9.95
N ARG A 20 -13.56 -35.01 -10.78
CA ARG A 20 -13.88 -35.17 -12.21
C ARG A 20 -15.03 -36.13 -12.51
N MET A 21 -15.60 -36.78 -11.49
CA MET A 21 -16.74 -37.67 -11.71
C MET A 21 -17.91 -36.87 -12.29
N ARG A 22 -18.57 -37.42 -13.30
CA ARG A 22 -19.69 -36.74 -13.99
C ARG A 22 -20.87 -36.48 -13.04
N ASN A 23 -21.05 -37.35 -12.05
CA ASN A 23 -22.05 -37.27 -10.99
C ASN A 23 -21.56 -36.54 -9.72
N ALA A 24 -20.36 -35.94 -9.72
CA ALA A 24 -19.80 -35.27 -8.53
C ALA A 24 -20.71 -34.17 -7.96
N HIS A 25 -21.54 -33.55 -8.81
CA HIS A 25 -22.44 -32.45 -8.42
C HIS A 25 -23.49 -32.83 -7.37
N TRP A 26 -23.96 -34.08 -7.33
CA TRP A 26 -24.92 -34.52 -6.31
C TRP A 26 -24.27 -35.49 -5.29
N VAL A 27 -23.32 -36.31 -5.74
CA VAL A 27 -22.63 -37.29 -4.86
C VAL A 27 -21.84 -36.57 -3.75
N LEU A 28 -21.10 -35.51 -4.08
CA LEU A 28 -20.29 -34.81 -3.08
C LEU A 28 -21.15 -34.04 -2.06
N PRO A 29 -22.20 -33.30 -2.44
CA PRO A 29 -23.13 -32.73 -1.47
C PRO A 29 -23.85 -33.76 -0.60
N PHE A 30 -24.28 -34.90 -1.17
CA PHE A 30 -24.88 -35.99 -0.40
C PHE A 30 -23.92 -36.52 0.68
N LEU A 31 -22.69 -36.88 0.28
CA LEU A 31 -21.67 -37.37 1.21
C LEU A 31 -21.27 -36.31 2.25
N HIS A 32 -21.21 -35.03 1.86
CA HIS A 32 -20.96 -33.95 2.80
C HIS A 32 -22.08 -33.83 3.84
N ARG A 33 -23.35 -33.90 3.42
CA ARG A 33 -24.49 -33.87 4.34
C ARG A 33 -24.45 -35.04 5.32
N VAL A 34 -24.25 -36.25 4.81
CA VAL A 34 -24.32 -37.49 5.59
C VAL A 34 -23.16 -37.62 6.58
N PHE A 35 -21.91 -37.31 6.17
CA PHE A 35 -20.74 -37.51 7.02
C PHE A 35 -20.25 -36.22 7.72
N LYS A 36 -20.33 -35.05 7.06
CA LYS A 36 -19.77 -33.79 7.60
C LYS A 36 -20.79 -32.96 8.36
N THR A 37 -22.03 -32.83 7.87
CA THR A 37 -23.05 -32.00 8.53
C THR A 37 -23.55 -32.64 9.82
N GLU A 38 -23.77 -33.96 9.81
CA GLU A 38 -24.16 -34.74 11.00
C GLU A 38 -22.94 -35.13 11.88
N ASN A 39 -21.71 -34.80 11.45
CA ASN A 39 -20.44 -35.09 12.11
C ASN A 39 -20.29 -36.57 12.52
N VAL A 40 -20.73 -37.48 11.64
CA VAL A 40 -20.66 -38.93 11.84
C VAL A 40 -19.44 -39.48 11.10
N PHE A 41 -18.58 -40.20 11.83
CA PHE A 41 -17.33 -40.75 11.27
C PHE A 41 -17.55 -42.04 10.45
N SER A 42 -18.52 -42.87 10.82
CA SER A 42 -18.82 -44.15 10.17
C SER A 42 -20.32 -44.48 10.25
N ILE A 43 -20.86 -45.07 9.19
CA ILE A 43 -22.29 -45.39 9.07
C ILE A 43 -22.46 -46.86 8.66
N PRO A 44 -23.40 -47.61 9.30
CA PRO A 44 -23.68 -48.99 8.93
C PRO A 44 -24.33 -49.08 7.54
N GLU A 45 -23.99 -50.13 6.79
CA GLU A 45 -24.47 -50.39 5.43
C GLU A 45 -25.99 -50.21 5.25
N PRO A 46 -26.87 -50.79 6.10
CA PRO A 46 -28.32 -50.66 5.92
C PRO A 46 -28.82 -49.22 6.06
N ALA A 47 -28.23 -48.43 6.95
CA ALA A 47 -28.60 -47.02 7.15
C ALA A 47 -28.10 -46.14 6.00
N LEU A 48 -26.91 -46.42 5.47
CA LEU A 48 -26.39 -45.68 4.33
C LEU A 48 -27.18 -45.98 3.05
N ILE A 49 -27.60 -47.24 2.86
CA ILE A 49 -28.46 -47.65 1.74
C ILE A 49 -29.80 -46.92 1.78
N SER A 50 -30.46 -46.85 2.95
CA SER A 50 -31.77 -46.18 3.06
C SER A 50 -31.68 -44.67 2.79
N LEU A 51 -30.64 -44.00 3.31
CA LEU A 51 -30.37 -42.59 3.04
C LEU A 51 -30.07 -42.33 1.56
N LEU A 52 -29.30 -43.21 0.94
CA LEU A 52 -28.97 -43.10 -0.49
C LEU A 52 -30.19 -43.38 -1.38
N ALA A 53 -31.01 -44.37 -1.03
CA ALA A 53 -32.24 -44.66 -1.75
C ALA A 53 -33.23 -43.49 -1.69
N GLU A 54 -33.33 -42.80 -0.55
CA GLU A 54 -34.13 -41.58 -0.42
C GLU A 54 -33.59 -40.43 -1.26
N GLU A 55 -32.27 -40.25 -1.32
CA GLU A 55 -31.67 -39.21 -2.15
C GLU A 55 -31.87 -39.48 -3.65
N LEU A 56 -31.77 -40.74 -4.06
CA LEU A 56 -32.06 -41.17 -5.43
C LEU A 56 -33.54 -40.98 -5.79
N ARG A 57 -34.47 -41.15 -4.84
CA ARG A 57 -35.90 -40.82 -5.02
C ARG A 57 -36.15 -39.33 -5.26
N MET A 58 -35.37 -38.47 -4.60
CA MET A 58 -35.53 -37.02 -4.70
C MET A 58 -34.91 -36.45 -5.99
N HIS A 59 -33.89 -37.11 -6.54
CA HIS A 59 -33.22 -36.72 -7.78
C HIS A 59 -33.79 -37.46 -9.00
N VAL A 60 -35.05 -37.21 -9.34
CA VAL A 60 -35.67 -37.72 -10.56
C VAL A 60 -35.41 -36.77 -11.74
N ASP A 61 -34.83 -37.35 -12.80
CA ASP A 61 -34.71 -36.87 -14.17
C ASP A 61 -33.47 -36.03 -14.55
N GLY A 62 -32.58 -36.62 -15.36
CA GLY A 62 -31.60 -35.90 -16.20
C GLY A 62 -30.13 -35.82 -15.74
N MET A 63 -29.78 -36.29 -14.55
CA MET A 63 -28.40 -36.17 -13.99
C MET A 63 -27.78 -37.51 -13.55
N GLU A 64 -28.43 -38.63 -13.91
CA GLU A 64 -27.92 -39.98 -13.68
C GLU A 64 -27.11 -40.43 -14.89
N ASP A 65 -25.83 -40.72 -14.71
CA ASP A 65 -25.04 -41.41 -15.74
C ASP A 65 -25.38 -42.91 -15.67
N LEU A 66 -26.50 -43.30 -16.30
CA LEU A 66 -27.06 -44.67 -16.30
C LEU A 66 -26.04 -45.73 -16.78
N GLU A 67 -25.02 -45.34 -17.52
CA GLU A 67 -23.93 -46.22 -17.97
C GLU A 67 -22.95 -46.59 -16.84
N GLU A 68 -22.83 -45.78 -15.79
CA GLU A 68 -21.71 -45.89 -14.83
C GLU A 68 -21.91 -46.98 -13.77
N ALA A 69 -23.15 -47.47 -13.61
CA ALA A 69 -23.50 -48.50 -12.60
C ALA A 69 -24.13 -49.78 -13.18
N ARG A 70 -24.17 -49.97 -14.51
CA ARG A 70 -24.86 -51.11 -15.17
C ARG A 70 -26.26 -51.32 -14.56
N ILE A 71 -27.04 -50.25 -14.47
CA ILE A 71 -28.40 -50.30 -13.92
C ILE A 71 -29.32 -50.78 -15.05
N GLU A 72 -29.89 -51.98 -14.87
CA GLU A 72 -30.95 -52.45 -15.76
C GLU A 72 -32.25 -51.71 -15.46
N TYR A 73 -33.03 -51.43 -16.51
CA TYR A 73 -34.34 -50.80 -16.38
C TYR A 73 -35.27 -51.70 -15.53
N GLY A 74 -35.68 -51.21 -14.35
CA GLY A 74 -36.61 -51.92 -13.45
C GLY A 74 -36.06 -52.40 -12.11
N GLU A 75 -34.83 -52.02 -11.72
CA GLU A 75 -34.30 -52.35 -10.38
C GLU A 75 -34.82 -51.41 -9.27
N ASP A 76 -35.14 -51.99 -8.11
CA ASP A 76 -35.49 -51.26 -6.89
C ASP A 76 -34.38 -50.28 -6.45
N GLU A 77 -34.76 -49.14 -5.88
CA GLU A 77 -33.86 -48.05 -5.50
C GLU A 77 -32.81 -48.47 -4.46
N GLU A 78 -33.14 -49.41 -3.56
CA GLU A 78 -32.18 -49.97 -2.61
C GLU A 78 -31.10 -50.81 -3.31
N SER A 79 -31.45 -51.53 -4.36
CA SER A 79 -30.50 -52.32 -5.16
C SER A 79 -29.57 -51.40 -5.94
N ARG A 80 -30.10 -50.28 -6.47
CA ARG A 80 -29.32 -49.21 -7.11
C ARG A 80 -28.36 -48.56 -6.11
N ALA A 81 -28.83 -48.24 -4.91
CA ALA A 81 -28.01 -47.69 -3.83
C ALA A 81 -26.83 -48.61 -3.47
N ARG A 82 -27.06 -49.93 -3.33
CA ARG A 82 -25.98 -50.91 -3.09
C ARG A 82 -24.91 -50.89 -4.19
N LYS A 83 -25.32 -50.84 -5.47
CA LYS A 83 -24.38 -50.76 -6.61
C LYS A 83 -23.56 -49.47 -6.58
N TYR A 84 -24.17 -48.34 -6.24
CA TYR A 84 -23.45 -47.07 -6.09
C TYR A 84 -22.44 -47.12 -4.95
N LEU A 85 -22.79 -47.69 -3.80
CA LEU A 85 -21.84 -47.86 -2.68
C LEU A 85 -20.64 -48.72 -3.08
N GLN A 86 -20.88 -49.86 -3.76
CA GLN A 86 -19.79 -50.70 -4.26
C GLN A 86 -18.89 -49.96 -5.26
N ASN A 87 -19.48 -49.19 -6.18
CA ASN A 87 -18.72 -48.36 -7.12
C ASN A 87 -17.91 -47.28 -6.40
N TRP A 88 -18.49 -46.63 -5.39
CA TRP A 88 -17.81 -45.62 -4.58
C TRP A 88 -16.65 -46.21 -3.76
N VAL A 89 -16.77 -47.45 -3.27
CA VAL A 89 -15.62 -48.17 -2.67
C VAL A 89 -14.55 -48.45 -3.72
N GLN A 90 -14.91 -48.97 -4.90
CA GLN A 90 -13.96 -49.25 -5.99
C GLN A 90 -13.20 -48.00 -6.44
N ARG A 91 -13.87 -46.85 -6.49
CA ARG A 91 -13.28 -45.54 -6.81
C ARG A 91 -12.54 -44.89 -5.65
N ARG A 92 -12.40 -45.58 -4.51
CA ARG A 92 -11.78 -45.07 -3.28
C ARG A 92 -12.43 -43.78 -2.77
N LEU A 93 -13.72 -43.61 -3.00
CA LEU A 93 -14.53 -42.52 -2.46
C LEU A 93 -14.93 -42.84 -1.02
N LEU A 94 -15.35 -44.08 -0.80
CA LEU A 94 -15.64 -44.66 0.51
C LEU A 94 -14.65 -45.77 0.83
N GLN A 95 -14.50 -46.06 2.12
CA GLN A 95 -13.80 -47.22 2.63
C GLN A 95 -14.78 -48.05 3.46
N ASP A 96 -14.88 -49.33 3.14
CA ASP A 96 -15.63 -50.31 3.90
C ASP A 96 -14.72 -51.03 4.91
N PHE A 97 -15.25 -51.28 6.10
CA PHE A 97 -14.59 -52.11 7.09
C PHE A 97 -15.64 -52.87 7.93
N PRO A 98 -15.34 -54.11 8.35
CA PRO A 98 -16.24 -54.85 9.23
C PRO A 98 -16.14 -54.33 10.67
N ASP A 99 -17.30 -54.15 11.32
CA ASP A 99 -17.39 -53.86 12.75
C ASP A 99 -17.25 -55.13 13.61
N ALA A 100 -17.12 -54.98 14.92
CA ALA A 100 -17.06 -56.06 15.90
C ALA A 100 -18.26 -57.04 15.82
N ASN A 101 -19.40 -56.57 15.30
CA ASN A 101 -20.61 -57.37 15.07
C ASN A 101 -20.68 -57.98 13.66
N ALA A 102 -19.60 -57.94 12.88
CA ALA A 102 -19.52 -58.38 11.49
C ALA A 102 -20.45 -57.62 10.51
N GLU A 103 -20.93 -56.43 10.90
CA GLU A 103 -21.67 -55.53 10.01
C GLU A 103 -20.71 -54.61 9.24
N THR A 104 -20.93 -54.43 7.93
CA THR A 104 -20.12 -53.52 7.11
C THR A 104 -20.41 -52.07 7.48
N GLN A 105 -19.36 -51.34 7.85
CA GLN A 105 -19.38 -49.90 8.10
C GLN A 105 -18.71 -49.17 6.94
N TYR A 106 -19.25 -48.02 6.57
CA TYR A 106 -18.68 -47.14 5.55
C TYR A 106 -18.16 -45.85 6.20
N GLN A 107 -16.98 -45.42 5.78
CA GLN A 107 -16.40 -44.12 6.11
C GLN A 107 -15.90 -43.41 4.84
N LEU A 108 -15.75 -42.10 4.91
CA LEU A 108 -15.06 -41.34 3.86
C LEU A 108 -13.61 -41.79 3.77
N SER A 109 -13.12 -42.01 2.55
CA SER A 109 -11.70 -42.31 2.35
C SER A 109 -10.83 -41.07 2.62
N ALA A 110 -9.54 -41.28 2.89
CA ALA A 110 -8.57 -40.18 2.99
C ALA A 110 -8.50 -39.32 1.71
N HIS A 111 -8.82 -39.89 0.55
CA HIS A 111 -8.85 -39.16 -0.73
C HIS A 111 -10.10 -38.29 -0.87
N ALA A 112 -11.26 -38.78 -0.41
CA ALA A 112 -12.50 -38.01 -0.35
C ALA A 112 -12.37 -36.84 0.65
N GLU A 113 -11.79 -37.09 1.82
CA GLU A 113 -11.48 -36.06 2.82
C GLU A 113 -10.58 -34.95 2.26
N LYS A 114 -9.49 -35.31 1.56
CA LYS A 114 -8.63 -34.32 0.87
C LYS A 114 -9.40 -33.52 -0.18
N SER A 115 -10.34 -34.15 -0.89
CA SER A 115 -11.15 -33.48 -1.91
C SER A 115 -12.12 -32.49 -1.26
N PHE A 116 -12.75 -32.84 -0.15
CA PHE A 116 -13.59 -31.92 0.63
C PHE A 116 -12.79 -30.76 1.22
N GLN A 117 -11.61 -31.03 1.78
CA GLN A 117 -10.71 -29.97 2.25
C GLN A 117 -10.36 -28.99 1.13
N TRP A 118 -10.08 -29.49 -0.07
CA TRP A 118 -9.83 -28.66 -1.23
C TRP A 118 -11.06 -27.86 -1.66
N LEU A 119 -12.25 -28.47 -1.71
CA LEU A 119 -13.50 -27.76 -2.01
C LEU A 119 -13.77 -26.64 -0.98
N GLN A 120 -13.48 -26.85 0.30
CA GLN A 120 -13.55 -25.83 1.35
C GLN A 120 -12.52 -24.70 1.18
N THR A 121 -11.47 -24.87 0.35
CA THR A 121 -10.58 -23.78 -0.04
C THR A 121 -11.11 -22.99 -1.23
N LEU A 122 -12.00 -23.56 -2.05
CA LEU A 122 -12.64 -22.85 -3.17
C LEU A 122 -13.78 -21.94 -2.71
N GLU A 123 -14.38 -22.24 -1.56
CA GLU A 123 -15.33 -21.34 -0.92
C GLU A 123 -14.63 -20.02 -0.58
N LYS A 124 -15.17 -18.90 -1.06
CA LYS A 124 -14.65 -17.55 -0.77
C LYS A 124 -14.75 -17.30 0.73
N ARG A 125 -13.69 -17.64 1.48
CA ARG A 125 -13.63 -17.38 2.92
C ARG A 125 -13.68 -15.86 3.15
N GLN A 126 -14.61 -15.41 3.99
CA GLN A 126 -14.44 -14.13 4.68
C GLN A 126 -13.16 -14.21 5.51
N PHE A 127 -12.34 -13.18 5.33
CA PHE A 127 -10.90 -13.31 5.26
C PHE A 127 -10.22 -13.34 6.64
N VAL A 128 -9.20 -14.20 6.81
CA VAL A 128 -8.37 -14.29 8.02
C VAL A 128 -7.00 -13.66 7.73
N GLY A 129 -6.87 -12.36 8.05
CA GLY A 129 -5.64 -11.63 8.35
C GLY A 129 -4.39 -11.88 7.49
N THR A 130 -4.30 -11.26 6.31
CA THR A 130 -3.05 -11.19 5.52
C THR A 130 -1.94 -10.55 6.34
N GLU A 131 -2.26 -9.60 7.24
CA GLU A 131 -1.27 -8.98 8.12
C GLU A 131 -0.63 -10.00 9.07
N SER A 132 -1.43 -10.91 9.63
CA SER A 132 -0.93 -11.98 10.50
C SER A 132 -0.07 -12.95 9.71
N ARG A 133 -0.50 -13.35 8.50
CA ARG A 133 0.27 -14.28 7.64
C ARG A 133 1.55 -13.67 7.10
N PHE A 134 1.55 -12.39 6.72
CA PHE A 134 2.74 -11.69 6.28
C PHE A 134 3.75 -11.56 7.44
N ARG A 135 3.32 -11.03 8.59
CA ARG A 135 4.17 -10.96 9.78
C ARG A 135 4.69 -12.35 10.15
N PHE A 136 3.84 -13.37 10.05
CA PHE A 136 4.23 -14.75 10.32
C PHE A 136 5.25 -15.26 9.30
N LEU A 137 5.10 -15.00 8.00
CA LEU A 137 6.06 -15.41 6.98
C LEU A 137 7.43 -14.80 7.26
N PHE A 138 7.47 -13.49 7.52
CA PHE A 138 8.72 -12.79 7.82
C PHE A 138 9.30 -13.24 9.16
N GLN A 139 8.46 -13.44 10.17
CA GLN A 139 8.87 -13.99 11.46
C GLN A 139 9.39 -15.42 11.30
N THR A 140 8.81 -16.24 10.44
CA THR A 140 9.27 -17.63 10.18
C THR A 140 10.61 -17.62 9.48
N LEU A 141 10.77 -16.77 8.45
CA LEU A 141 12.06 -16.58 7.78
C LEU A 141 13.12 -16.14 8.79
N ARG A 142 12.76 -15.17 9.64
CA ARG A 142 13.60 -14.64 10.72
C ARG A 142 13.91 -15.71 11.76
N GLU A 143 12.95 -16.50 12.22
CA GLU A 143 13.16 -17.61 13.15
C GLU A 143 14.08 -18.66 12.53
N MET A 144 13.83 -19.07 11.29
CA MET A 144 14.67 -20.05 10.59
C MET A 144 16.12 -19.58 10.43
N SER A 145 16.36 -18.27 10.31
CA SER A 145 17.71 -17.69 10.24
C SER A 145 18.31 -17.29 11.59
N GLU A 146 17.51 -16.81 12.56
CA GLU A 146 17.97 -16.31 13.86
C GLU A 146 18.35 -17.47 14.80
N TYR A 147 17.77 -18.66 14.60
CA TYR A 147 18.19 -19.88 15.28
C TYR A 147 19.41 -20.56 14.64
N ALA A 148 20.16 -19.86 13.77
CA ALA A 148 21.28 -20.43 13.04
C ALA A 148 22.62 -19.65 13.08
N GLN A 149 22.70 -18.37 13.45
CA GLN A 149 24.01 -17.73 13.68
C GLN A 149 23.96 -16.41 14.46
N ASP A 150 25.09 -16.11 15.08
CA ASP A 150 25.37 -15.08 16.10
C ASP A 150 25.60 -13.67 15.51
N ASP A 151 25.66 -12.67 16.40
CA ASP A 151 26.23 -11.30 16.25
C ASP A 151 25.28 -10.10 16.58
N ARG A 152 25.87 -8.99 17.03
CA ARG A 152 25.79 -8.57 18.45
C ARG A 152 25.33 -7.14 18.79
N SER A 153 25.13 -6.20 17.87
CA SER A 153 25.08 -4.77 18.29
C SER A 153 23.73 -4.07 18.22
N THR A 154 22.80 -4.50 17.37
CA THR A 154 21.42 -3.95 17.29
C THR A 154 20.42 -4.69 18.19
N ARG A 155 20.86 -5.85 18.69
CA ARG A 155 20.18 -6.78 19.58
C ARG A 155 19.88 -6.17 20.97
N LEU A 156 20.60 -5.15 21.48
CA LEU A 156 20.61 -4.75 22.91
C LEU A 156 19.26 -4.37 23.55
N THR A 157 18.34 -3.72 22.83
CA THR A 157 17.06 -3.24 23.40
C THR A 157 15.96 -4.30 23.36
N GLU A 158 15.87 -5.06 22.27
CA GLU A 158 15.05 -6.28 22.19
C GLU A 158 15.63 -7.43 23.04
N LEU A 159 16.96 -7.46 23.21
CA LEU A 159 17.68 -8.35 24.12
C LEU A 159 17.33 -8.09 25.57
N LYS A 160 16.91 -6.91 26.01
CA LYS A 160 16.54 -6.73 27.44
C LYS A 160 15.25 -7.48 27.79
N ASN A 161 14.29 -7.50 26.88
CA ASN A 161 13.04 -8.23 27.04
C ASN A 161 13.26 -9.73 26.80
N LYS A 162 13.99 -10.10 25.73
CA LYS A 162 14.47 -11.47 25.53
C LYS A 162 15.39 -11.91 26.67
N ARG A 163 16.14 -11.04 27.38
CA ARG A 163 16.99 -11.38 28.55
C ARG A 163 16.17 -11.88 29.72
N ALA A 164 14.96 -11.40 29.94
CA ALA A 164 14.13 -11.93 31.02
C ALA A 164 13.63 -13.36 30.72
N GLU A 165 13.35 -13.66 29.44
CA GLU A 165 12.97 -14.98 28.95
C GLU A 165 14.18 -15.93 28.86
N ILE A 166 15.28 -15.42 28.32
CA ILE A 166 16.59 -16.06 28.23
C ILE A 166 17.23 -16.18 29.61
N ASP A 167 16.97 -15.37 30.64
CA ASP A 167 17.49 -15.59 32.01
C ASP A 167 16.83 -16.84 32.63
N LYS A 168 15.58 -17.14 32.25
CA LYS A 168 14.91 -18.41 32.60
C LYS A 168 15.48 -19.57 31.78
N GLU A 169 15.85 -19.32 30.53
CA GLU A 169 16.44 -20.31 29.63
C GLU A 169 17.93 -20.57 29.93
N ILE A 170 18.69 -19.55 30.32
CA ILE A 170 20.07 -19.56 30.83
C ILE A 170 20.09 -20.30 32.14
N LYS A 171 19.17 -20.04 33.09
CA LYS A 171 19.09 -20.88 34.29
C LYS A 171 18.82 -22.34 33.94
N LYS A 172 18.01 -22.63 32.92
CA LYS A 172 17.83 -24.00 32.41
C LYS A 172 19.11 -24.55 31.78
N LEU A 173 19.85 -23.79 30.97
CA LEU A 173 21.08 -24.20 30.27
C LEU A 173 22.31 -24.28 31.22
N GLU A 174 22.44 -23.39 32.20
CA GLU A 174 23.45 -23.38 33.28
C GLU A 174 23.26 -24.55 34.25
N LEU A 175 22.01 -25.00 34.45
CA LEU A 175 21.69 -26.26 35.13
C LEU A 175 21.91 -27.50 34.25
N GLY A 176 22.48 -27.35 33.05
CA GLY A 176 22.77 -28.44 32.10
C GLY A 176 21.61 -28.83 31.18
N GLY A 177 20.61 -27.96 31.02
CA GLY A 177 19.49 -28.18 30.10
C GLY A 177 19.94 -28.13 28.63
N ALA A 178 19.27 -28.89 27.77
CA ALA A 178 19.61 -29.00 26.36
C ALA A 178 19.24 -27.73 25.56
N VAL A 179 20.12 -27.32 24.64
CA VAL A 179 19.84 -26.28 23.62
C VAL A 179 18.84 -26.85 22.62
N THR A 180 17.75 -26.13 22.38
CA THR A 180 16.70 -26.48 21.42
C THR A 180 17.16 -26.21 19.99
N VAL A 181 18.09 -27.02 19.50
CA VAL A 181 18.45 -27.03 18.08
C VAL A 181 17.36 -27.77 17.32
N TYR A 182 16.80 -27.16 16.27
CA TYR A 182 15.89 -27.88 15.39
C TYR A 182 16.62 -29.05 14.74
N THR A 183 16.01 -30.23 14.85
CA THR A 183 16.41 -31.41 14.09
C THR A 183 16.20 -31.16 12.60
N ASN A 184 16.93 -31.87 11.73
CA ASN A 184 16.78 -31.71 10.27
C ASN A 184 15.34 -31.92 9.80
N ALA A 185 14.59 -32.85 10.43
CA ALA A 185 13.18 -33.07 10.15
C ALA A 185 12.31 -31.84 10.47
N GLN A 186 12.55 -31.17 11.60
CA GLN A 186 11.83 -29.95 11.98
C GLN A 186 12.17 -28.77 11.07
N VAL A 187 13.42 -28.66 10.61
CA VAL A 187 13.83 -27.65 9.64
C VAL A 187 13.14 -27.89 8.30
N GLN A 188 13.07 -29.14 7.84
CA GLN A 188 12.39 -29.50 6.60
C GLN A 188 10.88 -29.22 6.66
N GLU A 189 10.21 -29.61 7.74
CA GLU A 189 8.78 -29.32 7.95
C GLU A 189 8.49 -27.81 7.88
N ARG A 190 9.34 -27.00 8.54
CA ARG A 190 9.22 -25.53 8.52
C ARG A 190 9.52 -24.94 7.15
N LEU A 191 10.47 -25.52 6.42
CA LEU A 191 10.78 -25.10 5.05
C LEU A 191 9.63 -25.38 4.08
N GLU A 192 9.01 -26.55 4.18
CA GLU A 192 7.80 -26.90 3.40
C GLU A 192 6.65 -25.95 3.75
N TRP A 193 6.48 -25.66 5.03
CA TRP A 193 5.48 -24.74 5.52
C TRP A 193 5.71 -23.29 5.05
N PHE A 194 6.95 -22.79 5.12
CA PHE A 194 7.36 -21.50 4.56
C PHE A 194 7.09 -21.42 3.05
N THR A 195 7.43 -22.48 2.33
CA THR A 195 7.22 -22.57 0.87
C THR A 195 5.74 -22.46 0.55
N ARG A 196 4.88 -23.18 1.28
CA ARG A 196 3.43 -23.09 1.16
C ARG A 196 2.92 -21.67 1.42
N LEU A 197 3.37 -21.01 2.48
CA LEU A 197 2.99 -19.62 2.77
C LEU A 197 3.36 -18.67 1.63
N CYS A 198 4.53 -18.85 1.02
CA CYS A 198 4.95 -18.03 -0.11
C CYS A 198 3.98 -18.17 -1.29
N TYR A 199 3.53 -19.38 -1.60
CA TYR A 199 2.54 -19.62 -2.65
C TYR A 199 1.16 -19.03 -2.31
N GLU A 200 0.72 -19.14 -1.05
CA GLU A 200 -0.53 -18.52 -0.59
C GLU A 200 -0.45 -17.00 -0.72
N LEU A 201 0.66 -16.37 -0.32
CA LEU A 201 0.87 -14.93 -0.45
C LEU A 201 0.89 -14.46 -1.91
N LEU A 202 1.49 -15.23 -2.81
CA LEU A 202 1.46 -14.95 -4.25
C LEU A 202 0.03 -14.98 -4.80
N SER A 203 -0.79 -15.92 -4.33
CA SER A 203 -2.21 -15.99 -4.68
C SER A 203 -2.98 -14.78 -4.16
N ASP A 204 -2.71 -14.35 -2.93
CA ASP A 204 -3.35 -13.18 -2.32
C ASP A 204 -3.06 -11.90 -3.15
N PHE A 205 -1.85 -11.72 -3.68
CA PHE A 205 -1.55 -10.55 -4.53
C PHE A 205 -2.29 -10.60 -5.85
N ARG A 206 -2.43 -11.79 -6.43
CA ARG A 206 -3.21 -11.97 -7.64
C ARG A 206 -4.69 -11.66 -7.41
N GLU A 207 -5.24 -12.03 -6.26
CA GLU A 207 -6.62 -11.68 -5.90
C GLU A 207 -6.79 -10.15 -5.79
N VAL A 208 -5.84 -9.45 -5.15
CA VAL A 208 -5.85 -7.97 -5.09
C VAL A 208 -5.74 -7.36 -6.49
N GLU A 209 -4.87 -7.89 -7.36
CA GLU A 209 -4.75 -7.46 -8.75
C GLU A 209 -6.07 -7.63 -9.52
N ASP A 210 -6.73 -8.78 -9.37
CA ASP A 210 -7.99 -9.09 -10.04
C ASP A 210 -9.13 -8.18 -9.54
N ASN A 211 -9.13 -7.81 -8.25
CA ASN A 211 -10.04 -6.81 -7.71
C ASN A 211 -9.86 -5.44 -8.41
N PHE A 212 -8.62 -4.97 -8.62
CA PHE A 212 -8.37 -3.74 -9.36
C PHE A 212 -8.83 -3.81 -10.82
N LYS A 213 -8.59 -4.94 -11.49
CA LYS A 213 -9.08 -5.16 -12.87
C LYS A 213 -10.60 -5.17 -12.94
N GLN A 214 -11.27 -5.73 -11.94
CA GLN A 214 -12.73 -5.73 -11.86
C GLN A 214 -13.27 -4.31 -11.66
N ILE A 215 -12.67 -3.51 -10.78
CA ILE A 215 -13.03 -2.09 -10.62
C ILE A 215 -12.85 -1.33 -11.94
N HIS A 216 -11.70 -1.51 -12.61
CA HIS A 216 -11.45 -0.90 -13.92
C HIS A 216 -12.52 -1.31 -14.97
N ARG A 217 -12.88 -2.59 -15.03
CA ARG A 217 -13.94 -3.08 -15.94
C ARG A 217 -15.29 -2.44 -15.61
N ASN A 218 -15.66 -2.34 -14.33
CA ASN A 218 -16.90 -1.71 -13.90
C ASN A 218 -16.94 -0.23 -14.28
N ILE A 219 -15.82 0.50 -14.14
CA ILE A 219 -15.69 1.90 -14.57
C ILE A 219 -15.93 2.03 -16.08
N VAL A 220 -15.35 1.14 -16.89
CA VAL A 220 -15.54 1.13 -18.34
C VAL A 220 -16.98 0.79 -18.72
N GLU A 221 -17.59 -0.19 -18.07
CA GLU A 221 -18.99 -0.56 -18.29
C GLU A 221 -19.93 0.59 -17.93
N GLN A 222 -19.74 1.26 -16.78
CA GLN A 222 -20.54 2.42 -16.37
C GLN A 222 -20.35 3.59 -17.35
N HIS A 223 -19.13 3.86 -17.80
CA HIS A 223 -18.88 4.89 -18.80
C HIS A 223 -19.58 4.61 -20.14
N THR A 224 -19.70 3.34 -20.52
CA THR A 224 -20.31 2.93 -21.79
C THR A 224 -21.84 2.87 -21.70
N LYS A 225 -22.38 2.38 -20.59
CA LYS A 225 -23.84 2.20 -20.38
C LYS A 225 -24.56 3.52 -20.08
N ALA A 226 -23.86 4.58 -19.69
CA ALA A 226 -24.49 5.68 -18.99
C ALA A 226 -24.32 7.07 -19.62
N GLU A 227 -25.45 7.77 -19.75
CA GLU A 227 -25.54 9.24 -19.67
C GLU A 227 -25.27 9.77 -18.23
N VAL A 228 -24.62 9.00 -17.37
CA VAL A 228 -24.38 9.35 -15.96
C VAL A 228 -23.37 10.50 -15.86
N ASN A 229 -23.60 11.36 -14.87
CA ASN A 229 -22.78 12.52 -14.57
C ASN A 229 -21.36 12.08 -14.16
N LYS A 230 -20.31 12.73 -14.68
CA LYS A 230 -18.90 12.36 -14.44
C LYS A 230 -18.57 12.19 -12.95
N GLY A 231 -19.17 13.03 -12.09
CA GLY A 231 -18.97 12.97 -10.64
C GLY A 231 -19.38 11.64 -10.02
N ALA A 232 -20.39 10.96 -10.56
CA ALA A 232 -20.82 9.66 -10.05
C ALA A 232 -19.85 8.53 -10.44
N ILE A 233 -19.29 8.55 -11.66
CA ILE A 233 -18.28 7.57 -12.10
C ILE A 233 -16.98 7.73 -11.31
N VAL A 234 -16.55 8.98 -11.13
CA VAL A 234 -15.36 9.30 -10.32
C VAL A 234 -15.59 8.98 -8.85
N GLY A 235 -16.77 9.30 -8.30
CA GLY A 235 -17.18 8.94 -6.94
C GLY A 235 -17.15 7.43 -6.72
N TYR A 236 -17.79 6.65 -7.61
CA TYR A 236 -17.76 5.19 -7.57
C TYR A 236 -16.34 4.64 -7.61
N ALA A 237 -15.47 5.18 -8.48
CA ALA A 237 -14.10 4.74 -8.57
C ALA A 237 -13.29 5.01 -7.30
N PHE A 238 -13.43 6.21 -6.70
CA PHE A 238 -12.76 6.53 -5.44
C PHE A 238 -13.35 5.75 -4.25
N GLU A 239 -14.65 5.50 -4.22
CA GLU A 239 -15.29 4.65 -3.20
C GLU A 239 -14.82 3.21 -3.30
N ALA A 240 -14.79 2.63 -4.51
CA ALA A 240 -14.29 1.28 -4.74
C ALA A 240 -12.79 1.16 -4.42
N TYR A 241 -12.00 2.17 -4.80
CA TYR A 241 -10.58 2.26 -4.45
C TYR A 241 -10.40 2.33 -2.93
N ASN A 242 -11.13 3.21 -2.25
CA ASN A 242 -11.03 3.37 -0.80
C ASN A 242 -11.52 2.12 -0.07
N ALA A 243 -12.57 1.46 -0.55
CA ALA A 243 -13.05 0.20 0.00
C ALA A 243 -11.99 -0.90 -0.12
N LEU A 244 -11.32 -1.01 -1.26
CA LEU A 244 -10.24 -1.96 -1.47
C LEU A 244 -8.99 -1.60 -0.65
N ARG A 245 -8.61 -0.32 -0.61
CA ARG A 245 -7.45 0.18 0.16
C ARG A 245 -7.64 0.00 1.66
N ASN A 246 -8.86 0.20 2.15
CA ASN A 246 -9.21 0.08 3.56
C ASN A 246 -9.63 -1.34 3.96
N SER A 247 -9.81 -2.24 2.99
CA SER A 247 -10.01 -3.65 3.29
C SER A 247 -8.77 -4.20 3.99
N ASP A 248 -8.98 -5.24 4.80
CA ASP A 248 -7.87 -5.87 5.52
C ASP A 248 -6.83 -6.44 4.55
N GLN A 249 -7.26 -6.88 3.37
CA GLN A 249 -6.38 -7.36 2.29
C GLN A 249 -5.53 -6.22 1.70
N GLY A 250 -6.17 -5.09 1.37
CA GLY A 250 -5.47 -3.93 0.83
C GLY A 250 -4.47 -3.35 1.81
N LYS A 251 -4.89 -3.08 3.06
CA LYS A 251 -4.01 -2.56 4.11
C LYS A 251 -2.77 -3.42 4.29
N SER A 252 -2.96 -4.73 4.35
CA SER A 252 -1.87 -5.68 4.52
C SER A 252 -0.95 -5.75 3.30
N PHE A 253 -1.52 -5.73 2.09
CA PHE A 253 -0.77 -5.68 0.85
C PHE A 253 0.14 -4.44 0.82
N TYR A 254 -0.39 -3.25 1.08
CA TYR A 254 0.38 -2.01 1.05
C TYR A 254 1.45 -1.96 2.14
N ALA A 255 1.12 -2.36 3.37
CA ALA A 255 2.10 -2.41 4.47
C ALA A 255 3.28 -3.35 4.14
N PHE A 256 2.99 -4.50 3.53
CA PHE A 256 4.04 -5.41 3.10
C PHE A 256 4.83 -4.90 1.92
N TRP A 257 4.15 -4.37 0.90
CA TRP A 257 4.80 -3.80 -0.26
C TRP A 257 5.79 -2.70 0.13
N ASP A 258 5.35 -1.80 1.01
CA ASP A 258 6.19 -0.73 1.55
C ASP A 258 7.40 -1.30 2.28
N PHE A 259 7.23 -2.38 3.05
CA PHE A 259 8.33 -3.10 3.68
C PHE A 259 9.29 -3.74 2.66
N LEU A 260 8.79 -4.46 1.65
CA LEU A 260 9.60 -5.11 0.62
C LEU A 260 10.40 -4.12 -0.22
N VAL A 261 9.83 -2.94 -0.48
CA VAL A 261 10.48 -1.88 -1.24
C VAL A 261 11.43 -1.06 -0.35
N SER A 262 11.21 -1.03 0.96
CA SER A 262 12.11 -0.33 1.89
C SER A 262 13.54 -0.87 1.84
N ARG A 263 14.54 0.02 1.97
CA ARG A 263 15.96 -0.39 1.99
C ARG A 263 16.28 -1.36 3.13
N ALA A 264 15.69 -1.15 4.31
CA ALA A 264 15.88 -2.01 5.47
C ALA A 264 15.28 -3.41 5.22
N GLY A 265 14.02 -3.49 4.77
CA GLY A 265 13.38 -4.78 4.46
C GLY A 265 14.07 -5.53 3.32
N GLN A 266 14.64 -4.83 2.34
CA GLN A 266 15.41 -5.46 1.27
C GLN A 266 16.70 -6.13 1.76
N GLU A 267 17.41 -5.48 2.68
CA GLU A 267 18.66 -5.99 3.29
C GLU A 267 18.37 -7.13 4.26
N ASP A 268 17.35 -6.97 5.10
CA ASP A 268 16.86 -8.02 6.00
C ASP A 268 16.48 -9.26 5.20
N TRP A 269 15.60 -9.15 4.19
CA TRP A 269 15.22 -10.32 3.39
C TRP A 269 16.44 -11.01 2.76
N ARG A 270 17.38 -10.23 2.23
CA ARG A 270 18.58 -10.75 1.59
C ARG A 270 19.42 -11.56 2.58
N SER A 271 19.78 -10.97 3.71
CA SER A 271 20.59 -11.61 4.74
C SER A 271 19.94 -12.89 5.28
N LEU A 272 18.64 -12.86 5.62
CA LEU A 272 17.94 -14.04 6.13
C LEU A 272 17.88 -15.17 5.10
N THR A 273 17.69 -14.83 3.81
CA THR A 273 17.65 -15.82 2.73
C THR A 273 19.03 -16.42 2.47
N GLU A 274 20.09 -15.60 2.44
CA GLU A 274 21.47 -16.07 2.27
C GLU A 274 21.87 -17.02 3.41
N ASN A 275 21.57 -16.65 4.67
CA ASN A 275 21.84 -17.49 5.84
C ASN A 275 21.06 -18.82 5.80
N LEU A 276 19.78 -18.76 5.40
CA LEU A 276 18.93 -19.96 5.29
C LEU A 276 19.44 -20.91 4.20
N VAL A 277 19.90 -20.39 3.06
CA VAL A 277 20.49 -21.20 1.98
C VAL A 277 21.78 -21.87 2.46
N GLN A 278 22.67 -21.13 3.12
CA GLN A 278 23.90 -21.68 3.68
C GLN A 278 23.63 -22.79 4.71
N LEU A 279 22.71 -22.57 5.65
CA LEU A 279 22.31 -23.55 6.66
C LEU A 279 21.86 -24.87 6.00
N LEU A 280 20.98 -24.77 5.01
CA LEU A 280 20.40 -25.96 4.38
C LEU A 280 21.43 -26.70 3.52
N GLU A 281 22.38 -25.99 2.90
CA GLU A 281 23.55 -26.58 2.23
C GLU A 281 24.45 -27.31 3.22
N ASP A 282 24.78 -26.70 4.35
CA ASP A 282 25.63 -27.29 5.41
C ASP A 282 24.99 -28.55 6.02
N ARG A 283 23.65 -28.59 6.10
CA ARG A 283 22.90 -29.72 6.66
C ARG A 283 22.49 -30.77 5.62
N GLY A 284 22.76 -30.54 4.34
CA GLY A 284 22.40 -31.46 3.25
C GLY A 284 20.90 -31.70 3.10
N ILE A 285 20.06 -30.70 3.43
CA ILE A 285 18.60 -30.80 3.32
C ILE A 285 18.18 -30.47 1.88
N GLU A 286 17.37 -31.32 1.26
CA GLU A 286 16.85 -31.06 -0.09
C GLU A 286 16.00 -29.79 -0.14
N MET A 287 16.27 -28.94 -1.13
CA MET A 287 15.61 -27.64 -1.28
C MET A 287 15.47 -27.20 -2.74
N ASP A 288 14.42 -26.43 -3.01
CA ASP A 288 14.29 -25.67 -4.25
C ASP A 288 15.05 -24.33 -4.12
N ARG A 289 16.37 -24.40 -4.37
CA ARG A 289 17.26 -23.23 -4.30
C ARG A 289 16.82 -22.10 -5.23
N SER A 290 16.28 -22.46 -6.40
CA SER A 290 15.78 -21.51 -7.39
C SER A 290 14.57 -20.76 -6.84
N PHE A 291 13.62 -21.48 -6.24
CA PHE A 291 12.46 -20.85 -5.63
C PHE A 291 12.87 -19.87 -4.54
N LEU A 292 13.63 -20.28 -3.53
CA LEU A 292 14.00 -19.42 -2.39
C LEU A 292 14.72 -18.12 -2.81
N GLN A 293 15.63 -18.21 -3.78
CA GLN A 293 16.32 -17.04 -4.32
C GLN A 293 15.38 -16.13 -5.13
N ASN A 294 14.45 -16.73 -5.88
CA ASN A 294 13.54 -16.00 -6.75
C ASN A 294 12.25 -15.53 -6.06
N THR A 295 11.90 -16.05 -4.88
CA THR A 295 10.66 -15.70 -4.16
C THR A 295 10.53 -14.19 -3.96
N LYS A 296 11.62 -13.51 -3.60
CA LYS A 296 11.62 -12.04 -3.50
C LYS A 296 11.29 -11.38 -4.83
N SER A 297 11.94 -11.82 -5.91
CA SER A 297 11.72 -11.25 -7.25
C SER A 297 10.29 -11.48 -7.72
N LEU A 298 9.74 -12.67 -7.47
CA LEU A 298 8.35 -13.00 -7.76
C LEU A 298 7.40 -12.11 -6.96
N LEU A 299 7.56 -12.01 -5.64
CA LEU A 299 6.71 -11.15 -4.81
C LEU A 299 6.78 -9.67 -5.25
N LEU A 300 7.97 -9.18 -5.61
CA LEU A 300 8.14 -7.83 -6.16
C LEU A 300 7.44 -7.67 -7.52
N GLN A 301 7.49 -8.69 -8.39
CA GLN A 301 6.81 -8.66 -9.67
C GLN A 301 5.29 -8.64 -9.52
N TYR A 302 4.73 -9.52 -8.69
CA TYR A 302 3.28 -9.57 -8.45
C TYR A 302 2.78 -8.28 -7.78
N GLY A 303 3.54 -7.71 -6.85
CA GLY A 303 3.16 -6.41 -6.29
C GLY A 303 3.26 -5.27 -7.30
N ARG A 304 4.23 -5.27 -8.24
CA ARG A 304 4.24 -4.32 -9.38
C ARG A 304 3.00 -4.45 -10.25
N ASN A 305 2.54 -5.66 -10.54
CA ASN A 305 1.34 -5.87 -11.35
C ASN A 305 0.09 -5.22 -10.71
N VAL A 306 -0.02 -5.27 -9.38
CA VAL A 306 -1.10 -4.59 -8.64
C VAL A 306 -1.03 -3.08 -8.83
N TYR A 307 0.17 -2.48 -8.73
CA TYR A 307 0.37 -1.05 -8.99
C TYR A 307 0.08 -0.68 -10.45
N ASP A 308 0.55 -1.48 -11.41
CA ASP A 308 0.27 -1.26 -12.84
C ASP A 308 -1.24 -1.32 -13.13
N ALA A 309 -1.98 -2.20 -12.45
CA ALA A 309 -3.44 -2.28 -12.55
C ALA A 309 -4.11 -1.01 -11.98
N ASN A 310 -3.61 -0.50 -10.84
CA ASN A 310 -4.07 0.75 -10.26
C ASN A 310 -3.76 1.97 -11.16
N ASP A 311 -2.57 2.02 -11.75
CA ASP A 311 -2.15 3.11 -12.64
C ASP A 311 -3.00 3.16 -13.91
N LYS A 312 -3.30 2.00 -14.50
CA LYS A 312 -4.23 1.90 -15.65
C LYS A 312 -5.63 2.41 -15.31
N MET A 313 -6.11 2.12 -14.09
CA MET A 313 -7.38 2.64 -13.61
C MET A 313 -7.33 4.18 -13.48
N ALA A 314 -6.29 4.72 -12.88
CA ALA A 314 -6.10 6.16 -12.70
C ALA A 314 -5.99 6.90 -14.05
N GLU A 315 -5.24 6.35 -15.00
CA GLU A 315 -5.11 6.88 -16.36
C GLU A 315 -6.48 6.91 -17.07
N LYS A 316 -7.27 5.83 -16.96
CA LYS A 316 -8.59 5.77 -17.60
C LYS A 316 -9.56 6.79 -17.01
N LEU A 317 -9.54 6.98 -15.69
CA LEU A 317 -10.34 8.02 -15.02
C LEU A 317 -9.93 9.42 -15.49
N SER A 318 -8.63 9.70 -15.54
CA SER A 318 -8.09 10.97 -16.06
C SER A 318 -8.56 11.23 -17.50
N ARG A 319 -8.55 10.19 -18.35
CA ARG A 319 -9.07 10.28 -19.72
C ARG A 319 -10.58 10.57 -19.77
N ILE A 320 -11.38 9.88 -18.96
CA ILE A 320 -12.85 10.10 -18.88
C ILE A 320 -13.16 11.54 -18.42
N ILE A 321 -12.37 12.08 -17.50
CA ILE A 321 -12.51 13.46 -17.03
C ILE A 321 -12.21 14.44 -18.18
N THR A 322 -11.15 14.21 -18.96
CA THR A 322 -10.69 15.15 -20.01
C THR A 322 -11.48 15.09 -21.33
N GLU A 323 -12.04 13.93 -21.71
CA GLU A 323 -12.59 13.68 -23.05
C GLU A 323 -13.77 14.60 -23.46
N LYS A 324 -14.70 14.92 -22.54
CA LYS A 324 -15.82 15.86 -22.81
C LYS A 324 -15.42 17.35 -22.78
N GLU A 325 -14.30 17.72 -22.17
CA GLU A 325 -13.85 19.13 -22.15
C GLU A 325 -13.37 19.57 -23.53
N ILE A 326 -12.72 18.67 -24.27
CA ILE A 326 -12.20 18.97 -25.61
C ILE A 326 -13.34 19.29 -26.59
N ALA A 327 -14.42 18.50 -26.58
CA ALA A 327 -15.58 18.74 -27.44
C ALA A 327 -16.34 20.02 -27.07
N ARG A 328 -16.55 20.29 -25.78
CA ARG A 328 -17.19 21.53 -25.30
C ARG A 328 -16.33 22.76 -25.60
N HIS A 329 -15.02 22.70 -25.38
CA HIS A 329 -14.09 23.78 -25.72
C HIS A 329 -14.03 24.03 -27.22
N ARG A 330 -14.11 22.98 -28.06
CA ARG A 330 -14.19 23.13 -29.52
C ARG A 330 -15.50 23.80 -29.95
N ARG A 331 -16.63 23.42 -29.35
CA ARG A 331 -17.94 24.08 -29.59
C ARG A 331 -17.94 25.54 -29.15
N LEU A 332 -17.42 25.84 -27.96
CA LEU A 332 -17.28 27.20 -27.44
C LEU A 332 -16.41 28.05 -28.37
N ARG A 333 -15.25 27.55 -28.80
CA ARG A 333 -14.39 28.23 -29.78
C ARG A 333 -15.11 28.50 -31.10
N LYS A 334 -15.89 27.53 -31.60
CA LYS A 334 -16.69 27.72 -32.82
C LYS A 334 -17.77 28.79 -32.63
N GLN A 335 -18.48 28.78 -31.51
CA GLN A 335 -19.49 29.80 -31.21
C GLN A 335 -18.88 31.20 -31.06
N ILE A 336 -17.75 31.32 -30.35
CA ILE A 336 -17.01 32.59 -30.24
C ILE A 336 -16.52 33.05 -31.62
N GLY A 337 -16.03 32.13 -32.46
CA GLY A 337 -15.64 32.42 -33.83
C GLY A 337 -16.80 32.98 -34.66
N ASN A 338 -17.95 32.29 -34.63
CA ASN A 338 -19.16 32.75 -35.32
C ASN A 338 -19.63 34.13 -34.83
N ILE A 339 -19.59 34.38 -33.51
CA ILE A 339 -19.95 35.68 -32.95
C ILE A 339 -18.98 36.76 -33.46
N LYS A 340 -17.68 36.49 -33.49
CA LYS A 340 -16.68 37.42 -34.02
C LYS A 340 -16.88 37.71 -35.50
N GLU A 341 -17.23 36.71 -36.29
CA GLU A 341 -17.50 36.84 -37.72
C GLU A 341 -18.75 37.70 -37.97
N LEU A 342 -19.83 37.47 -37.23
CA LEU A 342 -21.03 38.32 -37.24
C LEU A 342 -20.69 39.77 -36.86
N VAL A 343 -19.90 39.99 -35.82
CA VAL A 343 -19.49 41.34 -35.40
C VAL A 343 -18.63 42.02 -36.47
N LEU A 344 -17.73 41.30 -37.12
CA LEU A 344 -16.91 41.82 -38.22
C LEU A 344 -17.75 42.19 -39.45
N GLN A 345 -18.77 41.41 -39.77
CA GLN A 345 -19.68 41.71 -40.88
C GLN A 345 -20.52 42.97 -40.62
N MET A 346 -20.87 43.23 -39.37
CA MET A 346 -21.68 44.39 -38.96
C MET A 346 -20.85 45.63 -38.59
N ILE A 347 -19.51 45.55 -38.68
CA ILE A 347 -18.62 46.70 -38.38
C ILE A 347 -18.63 47.72 -39.51
N ASP A 348 -18.81 47.27 -40.76
CA ASP A 348 -18.81 48.13 -41.95
C ASP A 348 -20.22 48.65 -42.31
N ASP A 349 -21.27 48.15 -41.64
CA ASP A 349 -22.63 48.68 -41.77
C ASP A 349 -22.75 50.01 -41.01
N GLU A 350 -22.46 51.11 -41.68
CA GLU A 350 -22.72 52.45 -41.17
C GLU A 350 -24.23 52.73 -41.12
N GLU A 351 -24.68 53.10 -39.91
CA GLU A 351 -25.98 53.67 -39.52
C GLU A 351 -27.21 52.74 -39.53
N PRO A 352 -27.70 52.29 -38.34
CA PRO A 352 -29.08 51.85 -38.25
C PRO A 352 -30.00 53.03 -38.64
N THR A 353 -30.85 52.85 -39.65
CA THR A 353 -31.83 53.86 -40.13
C THR A 353 -32.80 54.39 -39.06
N CYS A 354 -32.77 53.85 -37.84
CA CYS A 354 -33.55 54.32 -36.70
C CYS A 354 -32.63 54.76 -35.56
N GLY A 355 -32.57 56.08 -35.35
CA GLY A 355 -31.91 56.69 -34.19
C GLY A 355 -32.51 58.06 -33.91
N ILE A 356 -32.61 58.43 -32.64
CA ILE A 356 -32.91 59.80 -32.23
C ILE A 356 -31.56 60.47 -31.95
N SER A 357 -31.31 61.63 -32.57
CA SER A 357 -30.08 62.39 -32.32
C SER A 357 -30.17 63.00 -30.92
N VAL A 358 -29.41 62.45 -29.97
CA VAL A 358 -29.31 62.96 -28.60
C VAL A 358 -28.06 63.83 -28.50
N THR A 359 -28.20 65.06 -28.02
CA THR A 359 -27.09 66.02 -27.88
C THR A 359 -26.08 65.62 -26.80
N GLU A 360 -26.50 64.79 -25.85
CA GLU A 360 -25.67 64.23 -24.79
C GLU A 360 -25.32 62.77 -25.06
N PRO A 361 -24.05 62.36 -24.84
CA PRO A 361 -23.66 60.96 -24.98
C PRO A 361 -24.41 60.08 -23.97
N ALA A 362 -25.07 59.03 -24.45
CA ALA A 362 -25.73 58.06 -23.58
C ALA A 362 -24.69 57.39 -22.65
N SER A 363 -24.95 57.40 -21.34
CA SER A 363 -24.06 56.76 -20.37
C SER A 363 -24.21 55.23 -20.42
N ILE A 364 -23.45 54.58 -21.30
CA ILE A 364 -23.38 53.13 -21.39
C ILE A 364 -22.63 52.62 -20.14
N ARG A 365 -23.36 52.05 -19.18
CA ARG A 365 -22.78 51.41 -17.99
C ARG A 365 -22.60 49.92 -18.26
N LEU A 366 -21.42 49.52 -18.70
CA LEU A 366 -21.05 48.11 -18.79
C LEU A 366 -20.68 47.60 -17.39
N ASN A 367 -21.48 46.69 -16.83
CA ASN A 367 -21.32 46.18 -15.45
C ASN A 367 -19.95 45.50 -15.18
N MET A 368 -19.25 45.08 -16.22
CA MET A 368 -17.95 44.38 -16.14
C MET A 368 -16.81 45.16 -16.80
N GLU A 369 -17.03 46.40 -17.22
CA GLU A 369 -15.97 47.19 -17.81
C GLU A 369 -14.92 47.55 -16.76
N ARG A 370 -13.67 47.15 -17.05
CA ARG A 370 -12.52 47.54 -16.27
C ARG A 370 -12.23 49.00 -16.59
N ARG A 371 -12.67 49.92 -15.73
CA ARG A 371 -12.39 51.36 -15.89
C ARG A 371 -10.90 51.57 -16.13
N LEU A 372 -10.55 52.37 -17.13
CA LEU A 372 -9.20 52.90 -17.31
C LEU A 372 -8.84 53.75 -16.08
N ASN A 373 -8.18 53.12 -15.10
CA ASN A 373 -7.61 53.81 -13.97
C ASN A 373 -6.35 54.54 -14.45
N LEU A 374 -6.55 55.77 -14.95
CA LEU A 374 -5.46 56.67 -15.34
C LEU A 374 -4.63 57.14 -14.13
N THR A 375 -5.18 57.00 -12.93
CA THR A 375 -4.45 57.19 -11.68
C THR A 375 -3.89 55.84 -11.22
N PRO A 376 -2.56 55.71 -11.00
CA PRO A 376 -2.02 54.53 -10.38
C PRO A 376 -2.75 54.36 -9.05
N LYS A 377 -3.37 53.18 -8.86
CA LYS A 377 -4.08 52.84 -7.63
C LYS A 377 -3.03 52.85 -6.52
N ARG A 378 -2.88 53.99 -5.83
CA ARG A 378 -2.21 54.02 -4.53
C ARG A 378 -3.00 53.04 -3.70
N VAL A 379 -2.41 51.89 -3.46
CA VAL A 379 -2.90 50.95 -2.47
C VAL A 379 -2.82 51.76 -1.18
N VAL A 380 -3.93 52.40 -0.81
CA VAL A 380 -4.15 52.77 0.57
C VAL A 380 -4.40 51.44 1.22
N THR A 381 -3.31 50.74 1.51
CA THR A 381 -3.29 49.72 2.53
C THR A 381 -3.87 50.47 3.71
N SER A 382 -5.09 50.14 4.10
CA SER A 382 -5.50 50.39 5.47
C SER A 382 -4.46 49.66 6.29
N LEU A 383 -3.42 50.39 6.70
CA LEU A 383 -2.56 50.05 7.80
C LEU A 383 -3.54 49.93 8.97
N LYS A 384 -4.11 48.73 9.13
CA LYS A 384 -4.30 48.21 10.47
C LYS A 384 -2.91 48.35 11.04
N GLN A 385 -2.70 49.37 11.88
CA GLN A 385 -1.53 49.41 12.74
C GLN A 385 -1.44 47.99 13.29
N PRO A 386 -0.40 47.21 12.93
CA PRO A 386 -0.17 45.99 13.65
C PRO A 386 0.06 46.46 15.08
N THR A 387 -0.86 46.13 15.99
CA THR A 387 -0.54 46.04 17.41
C THR A 387 0.82 45.36 17.48
N ASN A 388 1.83 46.03 18.07
CA ASN A 388 3.21 45.57 18.19
C ASN A 388 3.26 44.04 18.22
N ALA A 389 3.41 43.45 17.04
CA ALA A 389 3.56 42.03 16.91
C ALA A 389 5.03 41.84 17.14
N GLU A 390 5.39 41.64 18.41
CA GLU A 390 6.68 41.08 18.79
C GLU A 390 6.72 39.66 18.19
N GLU A 391 7.04 39.56 16.90
CA GLU A 391 7.34 38.30 16.26
C GLU A 391 8.71 37.84 16.78
N HIS A 392 8.67 37.11 17.90
CA HIS A 392 9.87 36.49 18.44
C HIS A 392 10.40 35.45 17.46
N ILE A 393 11.58 35.71 16.90
CA ILE A 393 12.35 34.70 16.17
C ILE A 393 12.86 33.69 17.21
N ALA A 394 12.09 32.63 17.44
CA ALA A 394 12.43 31.58 18.41
C ALA A 394 13.73 30.84 18.06
N ASP A 395 14.13 30.83 16.78
CA ASP A 395 15.30 30.11 16.29
C ASP A 395 15.94 30.85 15.10
N ALA A 396 16.90 31.72 15.38
CA ALA A 396 17.63 32.50 14.36
C ALA A 396 18.29 31.59 13.30
N GLU A 397 18.68 30.37 13.66
CA GLU A 397 19.28 29.39 12.74
C GLU A 397 18.30 28.78 11.75
N ARG A 398 17.06 28.55 12.17
CA ARG A 398 16.02 27.97 11.30
C ARG A 398 15.52 29.02 10.32
N PHE A 399 15.39 30.27 10.79
CA PHE A 399 15.07 31.40 9.94
C PHE A 399 16.20 31.69 8.93
N GLY A 400 17.46 31.63 9.38
CA GLY A 400 18.63 31.72 8.50
C GLY A 400 18.70 30.61 7.43
N ARG A 401 18.21 29.41 7.71
CA ARG A 401 18.12 28.34 6.69
C ARG A 401 16.99 28.57 5.66
N MET A 402 15.93 29.30 6.03
CA MET A 402 14.81 29.62 5.14
C MET A 402 15.09 30.83 4.26
N MET A 403 15.81 31.82 4.78
CA MET A 403 16.28 32.97 4.02
C MET A 403 17.56 32.56 3.31
N ASN A 404 17.56 32.36 1.99
CA ASN A 404 18.73 31.92 1.22
C ASN A 404 20.02 32.73 1.52
N ILE A 405 20.80 32.31 2.53
CA ILE A 405 22.11 32.89 2.90
C ILE A 405 23.15 32.68 1.78
N SER A 406 22.83 31.91 0.73
CA SER A 406 23.72 31.59 -0.37
C SER A 406 24.27 32.79 -1.16
N HIS A 407 23.65 33.97 -1.04
CA HIS A 407 24.12 35.20 -1.70
C HIS A 407 24.97 36.12 -0.82
N ILE A 408 25.19 35.78 0.46
CA ILE A 408 25.93 36.66 1.39
C ILE A 408 27.35 36.17 1.55
N ASP A 409 28.31 36.97 1.11
CA ASP A 409 29.73 36.70 1.27
C ASP A 409 30.18 36.96 2.72
N LYS A 410 30.11 35.90 3.54
CA LYS A 410 30.55 35.93 4.94
C LYS A 410 31.98 36.45 5.12
N LYS A 411 32.88 36.26 4.14
CA LYS A 411 34.26 36.73 4.26
C LYS A 411 34.34 38.25 4.19
N HIS A 412 33.54 38.85 3.30
CA HIS A 412 33.47 40.30 3.14
C HIS A 412 32.90 40.98 4.40
N LEU A 413 31.83 40.41 4.96
CA LEU A 413 31.24 40.92 6.22
C LEU A 413 32.23 40.91 7.39
N TRP A 414 33.07 39.87 7.49
CA TRP A 414 34.09 39.80 8.53
C TRP A 414 35.24 40.79 8.31
N GLN A 415 35.67 41.01 7.06
CA GLN A 415 36.69 42.02 6.72
C GLN A 415 36.25 43.44 7.09
N GLN A 416 34.97 43.76 6.90
CA GLN A 416 34.40 45.04 7.30
C GLN A 416 34.45 45.24 8.82
N VAL A 417 34.09 44.22 9.58
CA VAL A 417 34.22 44.23 11.06
C VAL A 417 35.69 44.38 11.48
N GLU A 418 36.62 43.69 10.80
CA GLU A 418 38.05 43.76 11.11
C GLU A 418 38.66 45.14 10.82
N ASN A 419 38.22 45.81 9.75
CA ASN A 419 38.61 47.20 9.45
C ASN A 419 38.14 48.17 10.55
N ILE A 420 36.92 48.00 11.07
CA ILE A 420 36.40 48.84 12.15
C ILE A 420 37.11 48.55 13.48
N LEU A 421 37.44 47.29 13.74
CA LEU A 421 38.25 46.88 14.90
C LEU A 421 39.73 47.33 14.77
N GLN A 422 40.19 47.79 13.61
CA GLN A 422 41.50 48.44 13.53
C GLN A 422 41.49 49.81 14.20
N GLU A 423 40.39 50.57 14.07
CA GLU A 423 40.22 51.91 14.63
C GLU A 423 39.69 51.92 16.07
N LYS A 424 38.84 50.96 16.46
CA LYS A 424 38.26 50.86 17.82
C LYS A 424 38.61 49.53 18.50
N GLN A 425 38.78 49.53 19.83
CA GLN A 425 39.03 48.30 20.61
C GLN A 425 37.81 47.39 20.74
N THR A 426 36.61 47.97 20.68
CA THR A 426 35.31 47.27 20.72
C THR A 426 34.34 47.98 19.78
N ALA A 427 33.54 47.22 19.03
CA ALA A 427 32.48 47.75 18.17
C ALA A 427 31.17 46.99 18.39
N THR A 428 30.04 47.70 18.41
CA THR A 428 28.71 47.09 18.47
C THR A 428 28.18 46.81 17.07
N LEU A 429 27.23 45.87 16.95
CA LEU A 429 26.59 45.59 15.66
C LEU A 429 25.93 46.85 15.06
N ARG A 430 25.33 47.70 15.90
CA ARG A 430 24.79 49.00 15.46
C ARG A 430 25.85 49.92 14.85
N GLU A 431 27.01 50.06 15.50
CA GLU A 431 28.10 50.90 14.97
C GLU A 431 28.67 50.37 13.65
N VAL A 432 28.72 49.04 13.50
CA VAL A 432 29.14 48.40 12.24
C VAL A 432 28.14 48.72 11.12
N ILE A 433 26.85 48.70 11.42
CA ILE A 433 25.80 48.97 10.45
C ILE A 433 25.72 50.45 10.07
N GLU A 434 25.93 51.38 11.02
CA GLU A 434 25.95 52.82 10.76
C GLU A 434 27.15 53.26 9.90
N THR A 435 28.27 52.53 9.95
CA THR A 435 29.48 52.86 9.18
C THR A 435 29.53 52.20 7.80
N VAL A 436 28.96 51.01 7.64
CA VAL A 436 29.05 50.22 6.40
C VAL A 436 27.78 50.28 5.55
N GLY A 437 26.62 50.47 6.18
CA GLY A 437 25.31 50.32 5.54
C GLY A 437 24.93 48.85 5.30
N LEU A 438 23.62 48.57 5.28
CA LEU A 438 23.08 47.24 4.98
C LEU A 438 22.76 47.13 3.49
N THR A 439 23.36 46.17 2.78
CA THR A 439 23.07 45.94 1.35
C THR A 439 21.98 44.90 1.13
N HIS A 440 21.84 43.93 2.03
CA HIS A 440 20.86 42.83 1.94
C HIS A 440 19.92 42.74 3.16
N GLY A 441 19.84 43.80 3.97
CA GLY A 441 18.87 43.94 5.06
C GLY A 441 18.99 42.88 6.16
N LEU A 442 17.87 42.24 6.54
CA LEU A 442 17.78 41.26 7.63
C LEU A 442 18.74 40.06 7.48
N ALA A 443 19.05 39.67 6.24
CA ALA A 443 19.87 38.49 5.99
C ALA A 443 21.34 38.70 6.40
N GLU A 444 21.85 39.94 6.33
CA GLU A 444 23.19 40.31 6.82
C GLU A 444 23.23 40.28 8.36
N ILE A 445 22.18 40.76 9.02
CA ILE A 445 22.05 40.73 10.49
C ILE A 445 22.12 39.27 10.99
N VAL A 446 21.36 38.36 10.37
CA VAL A 446 21.38 36.93 10.73
C VAL A 446 22.76 36.30 10.42
N ALA A 447 23.44 36.75 9.36
CA ALA A 447 24.80 36.31 9.08
C ALA A 447 25.79 36.73 10.17
N TYR A 448 25.65 37.91 10.77
CA TYR A 448 26.47 38.34 11.90
C TYR A 448 26.28 37.46 13.14
N PHE A 449 25.07 36.97 13.40
CA PHE A 449 24.83 36.00 14.48
C PHE A 449 25.50 34.65 14.23
N SER A 450 25.70 34.25 12.97
CA SER A 450 26.43 33.00 12.68
C SER A 450 27.89 33.03 13.15
N PHE A 451 28.49 34.23 13.26
CA PHE A 451 29.85 34.37 13.78
C PHE A 451 29.99 34.12 15.30
N LEU A 452 28.87 34.10 16.05
CA LEU A 452 28.88 33.72 17.48
C LEU A 452 29.36 32.28 17.70
N LYS A 453 29.13 31.37 16.75
CA LYS A 453 29.58 29.96 16.84
C LYS A 453 30.92 29.72 16.15
N GLU A 454 31.20 30.43 15.05
CA GLU A 454 32.41 30.22 14.24
C GLU A 454 33.68 30.83 14.89
N LYS A 455 33.54 31.91 15.69
CA LYS A 455 34.68 32.61 16.33
C LYS A 455 34.46 32.89 17.81
N ASN A 456 34.25 31.81 18.58
CA ASN A 456 34.17 31.86 20.04
C ASN A 456 35.40 32.58 20.63
N GLY A 457 35.18 33.75 21.23
CA GLY A 457 36.23 34.58 21.86
C GLY A 457 36.37 36.00 21.30
N ARG A 458 35.94 36.27 20.06
CA ARG A 458 35.96 37.63 19.45
C ARG A 458 34.60 38.32 19.41
N VAL A 459 33.53 37.57 19.68
CA VAL A 459 32.14 38.04 19.64
C VAL A 459 31.46 37.61 20.93
N GLN A 460 30.83 38.55 21.63
CA GLN A 460 30.04 38.29 22.83
C GLN A 460 28.61 38.78 22.61
N SER A 461 27.63 37.94 22.94
CA SER A 461 26.21 38.29 22.98
C SER A 461 25.79 38.53 24.42
N VAL A 462 25.16 39.68 24.70
CA VAL A 462 24.55 39.97 26.01
C VAL A 462 23.04 39.75 25.88
N GLU A 463 22.55 38.59 26.31
CA GLU A 463 21.15 38.15 26.12
C GLU A 463 20.09 39.05 26.78
N LYS A 464 20.48 39.92 27.72
CA LYS A 464 19.56 40.81 28.46
C LYS A 464 19.34 42.18 27.83
N ILE A 465 20.09 42.55 26.79
CA ILE A 465 20.00 43.86 26.15
C ILE A 465 19.66 43.64 24.69
N THR A 466 18.61 44.29 24.20
CA THR A 466 18.22 44.29 22.79
C THR A 466 18.57 45.63 22.15
N GLU A 467 19.06 45.60 20.91
CA GLU A 467 19.32 46.77 20.08
C GLU A 467 18.32 46.82 18.92
N LEU A 468 17.83 48.02 18.61
CA LEU A 468 16.99 48.29 17.45
C LEU A 468 17.85 48.73 16.27
N ILE A 469 17.83 47.94 15.19
CA ILE A 469 18.64 48.19 14.00
C ILE A 469 17.72 48.62 12.84
N PRO A 470 17.93 49.79 12.22
CA PRO A 470 17.15 50.23 11.07
C PRO A 470 17.52 49.40 9.83
N LEU A 471 16.49 48.93 9.10
CA LEU A 471 16.63 48.06 7.93
C LEU A 471 16.63 48.80 6.59
N ASN A 472 16.20 50.06 6.57
CA ASN A 472 16.09 50.89 5.38
C ASN A 472 16.72 52.26 5.64
N GLU A 473 17.22 52.91 4.57
CA GLU A 473 17.76 54.29 4.63
C GLU A 473 16.72 55.30 5.13
N GLU A 474 15.43 55.05 4.87
CA GLU A 474 14.31 55.88 5.36
C GLU A 474 13.96 55.66 6.85
N GLN A 475 14.66 54.76 7.57
CA GLN A 475 14.46 54.43 8.99
C GLN A 475 13.00 54.10 9.39
N THR A 476 12.23 53.50 8.46
CA THR A 476 10.82 53.16 8.66
C THR A 476 10.58 51.77 9.24
N THR A 477 11.58 50.89 9.21
CA THR A 477 11.51 49.50 9.66
C THR A 477 12.72 49.15 10.53
N PHE A 478 12.49 48.58 11.71
CA PHE A 478 13.53 48.21 12.68
C PHE A 478 13.49 46.71 12.98
N ALA A 479 14.66 46.10 13.15
CA ALA A 479 14.82 44.76 13.70
C ALA A 479 15.27 44.88 15.16
N GLU A 480 14.57 44.21 16.08
CA GLU A 480 15.03 44.05 17.46
C GLU A 480 15.92 42.82 17.57
N VAL A 481 17.14 43.02 18.05
CA VAL A 481 18.22 42.06 17.92
C VAL A 481 19.03 42.00 19.22
N PRO A 482 19.46 40.83 19.72
CA PRO A 482 20.31 40.74 20.91
C PRO A 482 21.62 41.53 20.76
N TYR A 483 22.06 42.17 21.84
CA TYR A 483 23.27 43.00 21.85
C TYR A 483 24.51 42.19 21.48
N LEU A 484 25.12 42.52 20.35
CA LEU A 484 26.32 41.88 19.82
C LEU A 484 27.51 42.82 19.92
N LEU A 485 28.54 42.38 20.65
CA LEU A 485 29.79 43.10 20.83
C LEU A 485 30.95 42.35 20.16
N PHE A 486 31.65 43.05 19.26
CA PHE A 486 32.87 42.60 18.63
C PHE A 486 34.07 43.20 19.35
N SER A 487 35.05 42.39 19.73
CA SER A 487 36.28 42.85 20.40
C SER A 487 37.51 42.57 19.55
N LYS A 488 38.45 43.52 19.56
CA LYS A 488 39.80 43.30 19.04
C LYS A 488 40.53 42.39 20.03
N GLN A 489 41.18 41.34 19.55
CA GLN A 489 41.97 40.45 20.41
C GLN A 489 43.03 41.26 21.17
N ALA A 490 43.19 40.95 22.46
CA ALA A 490 44.44 41.20 23.17
C ALA A 490 45.54 40.29 22.61
#